data_AF-A0A848CBD9-F1
#
_entry.id   AF-A0A848CBD9-F1
#
_cell.length_a   1.000
_cell.length_b   1.000
_cell.length_c   1.000
_cell.angle_alpha   90.00
_cell.angle_beta   90.00
_cell.angle_gamma   90.00
#
_symmetry.space_group_name_H-M   'P 1'
#
loop_
_entity.id
_entity.type
_entity.pdbx_description
1 polymer ?
#
loop_
_entity_poly.entity_id
_entity_poly.type
_entity_poly.pdbx_seq_one_letter_code
_entity_poly.pdbx_strand_id
1 'polypeptide(L)'
;MQEILQGNAALIEALGALCTRDKAIHHSTDAYGNAFHWFRLDHPRFMSQAATALQGAHARLCMITAYNLKQLGEQQQELCYHFELQGVVYNITVTLTAEHNTVPSITPLFANADWHEREMMELYGIRVANQPNPRRLFLDEELDAGILNEAVPLSIMMNGACTTDLWERILKEKEGERA
;
A
#
# COMPACT_ATOMS: atom_id res chain seq x y z
N MET A 1 9.01 19.57 -28.27
CA MET A 1 7.60 19.74 -27.86
C MET A 1 7.51 19.09 -26.49
N GLN A 2 7.57 19.87 -25.41
CA GLN A 2 7.44 19.31 -24.06
C GLN A 2 6.00 18.86 -23.90
N GLU A 3 5.78 17.58 -23.60
CA GLU A 3 4.46 17.11 -23.18
C GLU A 3 4.06 17.91 -21.94
N ILE A 4 2.99 18.69 -22.05
CA ILE A 4 2.46 19.41 -20.90
C ILE A 4 1.78 18.36 -20.03
N LEU A 5 2.46 17.95 -18.97
CA LEU A 5 1.91 17.04 -17.96
C LEU A 5 0.65 17.70 -17.35
N GLN A 6 -0.49 17.03 -17.48
CA GLN A 6 -1.76 17.50 -16.95
C GLN A 6 -1.80 17.33 -15.43
N GLY A 7 -1.74 18.44 -14.69
CA GLY A 7 -1.79 18.45 -13.23
C GLY A 7 -1.06 19.65 -12.62
N ASN A 8 -1.00 19.69 -11.30
CA ASN A 8 -0.23 20.70 -10.58
C ASN A 8 1.28 20.41 -10.68
N ALA A 9 2.01 21.22 -11.45
CA ALA A 9 3.44 21.05 -11.70
C ALA A 9 4.31 21.11 -10.43
N ALA A 10 4.02 22.04 -9.52
CA ALA A 10 4.76 22.17 -8.26
C ALA A 10 4.58 20.93 -7.36
N LEU A 11 3.38 20.36 -7.36
CA LEU A 11 3.11 19.12 -6.63
C LEU A 11 3.83 17.92 -7.26
N ILE A 12 3.81 17.80 -8.59
CA ILE A 12 4.52 16.73 -9.31
C ILE A 12 6.02 16.79 -9.03
N GLU A 13 6.61 18.00 -9.05
CA GLU A 13 8.02 18.21 -8.73
C GLU A 13 8.33 17.85 -7.27
N ALA A 14 7.52 18.32 -6.32
CA ALA A 14 7.69 18.03 -4.90
C ALA A 14 7.60 16.53 -4.58
N LEU A 15 6.66 15.81 -5.20
CA LEU A 15 6.52 14.36 -5.06
C LEU A 15 7.64 13.61 -5.79
N GLY A 16 8.05 14.10 -6.96
CA GLY A 16 9.17 13.54 -7.73
C GLY A 16 10.50 13.61 -6.98
N ALA A 17 10.73 14.66 -6.20
CA ALA A 17 11.91 14.80 -5.35
C ALA A 17 12.02 13.70 -4.26
N LEU A 18 10.92 13.00 -3.93
CA LEU A 18 10.87 11.90 -2.97
C LEU A 18 11.08 10.51 -3.60
N CYS A 19 11.26 10.48 -4.93
CA CYS A 19 11.26 9.28 -5.75
C CYS A 19 12.52 9.26 -6.64
N THR A 20 13.64 8.74 -6.13
CA THR A 20 14.93 8.71 -6.85
C THR A 20 15.22 7.37 -7.52
N ARG A 21 14.46 6.31 -7.20
CA ARG A 21 14.62 4.99 -7.82
C ARG A 21 14.22 4.97 -9.29
N ASP A 22 14.81 4.04 -10.05
CA ASP A 22 14.42 3.81 -11.45
C ASP A 22 12.94 3.42 -11.56
N LYS A 23 12.25 4.00 -12.54
CA LYS A 23 10.80 3.82 -12.79
C LYS A 23 9.90 4.11 -11.57
N ALA A 24 10.37 4.90 -10.61
CA ALA A 24 9.57 5.29 -9.46
C ALA A 24 8.41 6.22 -9.84
N ILE A 25 8.54 6.97 -10.93
CA ILE A 25 7.53 7.91 -11.41
C ILE A 25 6.96 7.40 -12.72
N HIS A 26 5.63 7.35 -12.81
CA HIS A 26 4.94 6.99 -14.03
C HIS A 26 3.70 7.88 -14.23
N HIS A 27 3.62 8.50 -15.39
CA HIS A 27 2.48 9.33 -15.79
C HIS A 27 1.73 8.63 -16.91
N SER A 28 0.41 8.60 -16.82
CA SER A 28 -0.45 7.99 -17.84
C SER A 28 -1.73 8.79 -18.00
N THR A 29 -2.23 8.85 -19.23
CA THR A 29 -3.54 9.40 -19.57
C THR A 29 -4.38 8.33 -20.26
N ASP A 30 -5.68 8.30 -19.97
CA ASP A 30 -6.59 7.40 -20.69
C ASP A 30 -7.15 8.03 -21.98
N ALA A 31 -7.94 7.25 -22.73
CA ALA A 31 -8.58 7.71 -23.97
C ALA A 31 -9.65 8.81 -23.76
N TYR A 32 -10.07 9.04 -22.51
CA TYR A 32 -11.08 10.01 -22.13
C TYR A 32 -10.46 11.32 -21.60
N GLY A 33 -9.13 11.41 -21.52
CA GLY A 33 -8.41 12.59 -21.03
C GLY A 33 -8.27 12.65 -19.52
N ASN A 34 -8.51 11.54 -18.80
CA ASN A 34 -8.20 11.45 -17.38
C ASN A 34 -6.70 11.20 -17.20
N ALA A 35 -6.09 11.96 -16.30
CA ALA A 35 -4.67 11.87 -15.99
C ALA A 35 -4.43 11.16 -14.66
N PHE A 36 -3.44 10.27 -14.65
CA PHE A 36 -2.99 9.51 -13.50
C PHE A 36 -1.49 9.68 -13.35
N HIS A 37 -1.06 9.96 -12.12
CA HIS A 37 0.34 10.06 -11.76
C HIS A 37 0.64 9.07 -10.66
N TRP A 38 1.72 8.33 -10.82
CA TRP A 38 2.16 7.30 -9.90
C TRP A 38 3.54 7.67 -9.40
N PHE A 39 3.71 7.69 -8.08
CA PHE A 39 4.94 8.03 -7.39
C PHE A 39 5.25 6.94 -6.38
N ARG A 40 6.35 6.22 -6.57
CA ARG A 40 6.83 5.23 -5.61
C ARG A 40 7.89 5.86 -4.73
N LEU A 41 7.55 6.08 -3.45
CA LEU A 41 8.47 6.70 -2.51
C LEU A 41 9.68 5.81 -2.24
N ASP A 42 10.85 6.42 -2.10
CA ASP A 42 12.08 5.68 -1.81
C ASP A 42 12.08 5.04 -0.41
N HIS A 43 11.31 5.62 0.52
CA HIS A 43 11.29 5.21 1.91
C HIS A 43 9.95 5.57 2.58
N PRO A 44 9.36 4.71 3.44
CA PRO A 44 8.07 4.96 4.10
C PRO A 44 7.99 6.28 4.89
N ARG A 45 9.09 6.67 5.56
CA ARG A 45 9.22 7.98 6.23
C ARG A 45 8.81 9.19 5.39
N PHE A 46 8.99 9.15 4.08
CA PHE A 46 8.66 10.27 3.19
C PHE A 46 7.15 10.44 2.98
N MET A 47 6.34 9.47 3.42
CA MET A 47 4.89 9.56 3.32
C MET A 47 4.33 10.79 4.04
N SER A 48 4.87 11.19 5.21
CA SER A 48 4.43 12.41 5.90
C SER A 48 4.74 13.68 5.12
N GLN A 49 5.88 13.71 4.43
CA GLN A 49 6.26 14.84 3.58
C GLN A 49 5.36 14.91 2.34
N ALA A 50 5.12 13.78 1.68
CA ALA A 50 4.19 13.67 0.55
C ALA A 50 2.77 14.11 0.95
N ALA A 51 2.27 13.62 2.08
CA ALA A 51 0.95 13.98 2.61
C ALA A 51 0.84 15.47 2.94
N THR A 52 1.90 16.09 3.47
CA THR A 52 1.93 17.54 3.73
C THR A 52 1.85 18.34 2.43
N ALA A 53 2.59 17.93 1.39
CA ALA A 53 2.53 18.58 0.08
C ALA A 53 1.14 18.46 -0.57
N LEU A 54 0.53 17.28 -0.48
CA LEU A 54 -0.82 17.01 -0.98
C LEU A 54 -1.89 17.80 -0.22
N GLN A 55 -1.80 17.88 1.10
CA GLN A 55 -2.71 18.66 1.93
C GLN A 55 -2.59 20.16 1.63
N GLY A 56 -1.37 20.67 1.48
CA GLY A 56 -1.11 22.07 1.12
C GLY A 56 -1.62 22.43 -0.28
N ALA A 57 -1.71 21.46 -1.19
CA ALA A 57 -2.34 21.61 -2.49
C ALA A 57 -3.88 21.42 -2.48
N HIS A 58 -4.46 21.16 -1.30
CA HIS A 58 -5.88 20.83 -1.10
C HIS A 58 -6.35 19.58 -1.87
N ALA A 59 -5.48 18.59 -2.04
CA ALA A 59 -5.85 17.30 -2.58
C ALA A 59 -6.78 16.55 -1.62
N ARG A 60 -7.66 15.68 -2.15
CA ARG A 60 -8.55 14.84 -1.37
C ARG A 60 -8.00 13.42 -1.33
N LEU A 61 -7.93 12.82 -0.14
CA LEU A 61 -7.65 11.39 0.00
C LEU A 61 -8.90 10.60 -0.39
N CYS A 62 -8.78 9.73 -1.39
CA CYS A 62 -9.88 8.89 -1.86
C CYS A 62 -9.92 7.54 -1.15
N MET A 63 -8.78 6.85 -1.08
CA MET A 63 -8.65 5.53 -0.46
C MET A 63 -7.18 5.20 -0.19
N ILE A 64 -6.93 4.29 0.74
CA ILE A 64 -5.61 3.66 0.94
C ILE A 64 -5.80 2.17 0.73
N THR A 65 -4.96 1.57 -0.11
CA THR A 65 -4.97 0.13 -0.37
C THR A 65 -3.69 -0.50 0.14
N ALA A 66 -3.83 -1.66 0.79
CA ALA A 66 -2.72 -2.51 1.19
C ALA A 66 -2.79 -3.83 0.42
N TYR A 67 -1.66 -4.31 -0.08
CA TYR A 67 -1.56 -5.60 -0.76
C TYR A 67 -0.18 -6.23 -0.58
N ASN A 68 -0.13 -7.57 -0.68
CA ASN A 68 1.11 -8.33 -0.60
C ASN A 68 1.66 -8.58 -2.01
N LEU A 69 2.95 -8.30 -2.23
CA LEU A 69 3.60 -8.50 -3.54
C LEU A 69 3.91 -9.98 -3.83
N LYS A 70 4.15 -10.78 -2.79
CA LYS A 70 4.36 -12.22 -2.89
C LYS A 70 3.52 -12.92 -1.82
N GLN A 71 2.76 -13.94 -2.22
CA GLN A 71 1.93 -14.73 -1.31
C GLN A 71 2.74 -15.78 -0.52
N LEU A 72 3.96 -16.13 -0.94
CA LEU A 72 4.84 -17.10 -0.26
C LEU A 72 6.30 -16.65 -0.24
N GLY A 73 6.96 -16.76 0.92
CA GLY A 73 8.42 -16.72 1.11
C GLY A 73 9.03 -15.38 1.54
N GLU A 74 8.56 -14.24 1.00
CA GLU A 74 9.04 -12.91 1.38
C GLU A 74 7.85 -11.96 1.52
N GLN A 75 7.50 -11.61 2.77
CA GLN A 75 6.39 -10.70 3.08
C GLN A 75 6.78 -9.26 2.75
N GLN A 76 6.78 -8.92 1.46
CA GLN A 76 6.86 -7.53 1.02
C GLN A 76 5.43 -7.02 0.82
N GLN A 77 5.06 -6.06 1.67
CA GLN A 77 3.74 -5.44 1.63
C GLN A 77 3.86 -4.08 0.94
N GLU A 78 2.83 -3.70 0.21
CA GLU A 78 2.74 -2.41 -0.44
C GLU A 78 1.48 -1.68 -0.08
N LEU A 79 1.65 -0.39 0.10
CA LEU A 79 0.59 0.56 0.36
C LEU A 79 0.47 1.50 -0.83
N CYS A 80 -0.74 1.74 -1.33
CA CYS A 80 -1.01 2.77 -2.30
C CYS A 80 -2.06 3.75 -1.77
N TYR A 81 -1.67 5.01 -1.64
CA TYR A 81 -2.53 6.10 -1.23
C TYR A 81 -3.02 6.82 -2.47
N HIS A 82 -4.33 6.86 -2.65
CA HIS A 82 -4.96 7.45 -3.83
C HIS A 82 -5.50 8.82 -3.48
N PHE A 83 -4.98 9.86 -4.12
CA PHE A 83 -5.42 11.24 -3.95
C PHE A 83 -6.01 11.77 -5.24
N GLU A 84 -6.95 12.71 -5.12
CA GLU A 84 -7.52 13.45 -6.24
C GLU A 84 -7.31 14.94 -6.06
N LEU A 85 -6.92 15.61 -7.14
CA LEU A 85 -6.81 17.05 -7.20
C LEU A 85 -7.22 17.54 -8.60
N GLN A 86 -8.28 18.34 -8.67
CA GLN A 86 -8.75 18.99 -9.90
C GLN A 86 -8.99 18.02 -11.08
N GLY A 87 -9.51 16.83 -10.80
CA GLY A 87 -9.78 15.78 -11.79
C GLY A 87 -8.55 14.94 -12.17
N VAL A 88 -7.40 15.15 -11.53
CA VAL A 88 -6.19 14.35 -11.72
C VAL A 88 -5.96 13.47 -10.50
N VAL A 89 -5.62 12.20 -10.74
CA VAL A 89 -5.36 11.22 -9.67
C VAL A 89 -3.86 11.10 -9.41
N TYR A 90 -3.47 11.26 -8.14
CA TYR A 90 -2.11 11.13 -7.64
C TYR A 90 -2.03 9.89 -6.75
N ASN A 91 -1.31 8.88 -7.20
CA ASN A 91 -1.13 7.60 -6.52
C ASN A 91 0.27 7.58 -5.88
N ILE A 92 0.32 7.48 -4.55
CA ILE A 92 1.57 7.42 -3.79
C ILE A 92 1.75 5.99 -3.29
N THR A 93 2.76 5.30 -3.81
CA THR A 93 3.08 3.92 -3.45
C THR A 93 4.24 3.89 -2.45
N VAL A 94 4.08 3.09 -1.40
CA VAL A 94 5.09 2.85 -0.37
C VAL A 94 5.28 1.36 -0.21
N THR A 95 6.51 0.91 -0.38
CA THR A 95 6.89 -0.49 -0.16
C THR A 95 7.42 -0.67 1.26
N LEU A 96 6.84 -1.61 2.00
CA LEU A 96 7.29 -2.03 3.33
C LEU A 96 8.16 -3.27 3.20
N THR A 97 9.37 -3.20 3.76
CA THR A 97 10.34 -4.31 3.80
C THR A 97 10.56 -4.77 5.24
N ALA A 98 11.27 -5.87 5.44
CA ALA A 98 11.64 -6.33 6.79
C ALA A 98 12.40 -5.26 7.59
N GLU A 99 13.26 -4.48 6.93
CA GLU A 99 14.03 -3.37 7.54
C GLU A 99 13.17 -2.11 7.76
N HIS A 100 12.17 -1.89 6.90
CA HIS A 100 11.33 -0.69 6.88
C HIS A 100 9.86 -1.08 6.84
N ASN A 101 9.38 -1.64 7.96
CA ASN A 101 8.05 -2.23 8.08
C ASN A 101 6.98 -1.28 8.66
N THR A 102 7.32 0.01 8.81
CA THR A 102 6.46 1.00 9.48
C THR A 102 6.26 2.23 8.62
N VAL A 103 5.01 2.64 8.44
CA VAL A 103 4.62 3.88 7.74
C VAL A 103 4.09 4.91 8.76
N PRO A 104 4.40 6.21 8.63
CA PRO A 104 3.79 7.21 9.50
C PRO A 104 2.32 7.45 9.14
N SER A 105 1.48 7.63 10.17
CA SER A 105 0.09 8.01 10.02
C SER A 105 -0.04 9.38 9.34
N ILE A 106 -1.01 9.50 8.45
CA ILE A 106 -1.44 10.74 7.81
C ILE A 106 -2.79 11.23 8.37
N THR A 107 -3.38 10.51 9.33
CA THR A 107 -4.64 10.87 9.99
C THR A 107 -4.70 12.31 10.52
N PRO A 108 -3.62 12.90 11.09
CA PRO A 108 -3.62 14.31 11.48
C PRO A 108 -3.81 15.31 10.32
N LEU A 109 -3.47 14.91 9.10
CA LEU A 109 -3.63 15.72 7.88
C LEU A 109 -4.93 15.40 7.15
N PHE A 110 -5.32 14.12 7.15
CA PHE A 110 -6.49 13.59 6.45
C PHE A 110 -7.32 12.75 7.42
N ALA A 111 -8.38 13.33 7.99
CA ALA A 111 -9.19 12.66 9.00
C ALA A 111 -9.82 11.33 8.51
N ASN A 112 -10.09 11.20 7.21
CA ASN A 112 -10.62 9.97 6.63
C ASN A 112 -9.58 8.84 6.54
N ALA A 113 -8.30 9.10 6.77
CA ALA A 113 -7.28 8.06 6.82
C ALA A 113 -7.40 7.15 8.06
N ASP A 114 -8.08 7.59 9.13
CA ASP A 114 -8.21 6.81 10.38
C ASP A 114 -8.71 5.38 10.12
N TRP A 115 -9.79 5.26 9.34
CA TRP A 115 -10.42 3.97 9.07
C TRP A 115 -9.53 3.08 8.21
N HIS A 116 -8.96 3.62 7.13
CA HIS A 116 -8.10 2.86 6.25
C HIS A 116 -6.81 2.41 6.94
N GLU A 117 -6.21 3.27 7.76
CA GLU A 117 -5.00 2.95 8.51
C GLU A 117 -5.26 1.86 9.54
N ARG A 118 -6.40 1.92 10.25
CA ARG A 118 -6.81 0.88 11.21
C ARG A 118 -7.18 -0.44 10.53
N GLU A 119 -7.83 -0.38 9.37
CA GLU A 119 -8.13 -1.55 8.55
C GLU A 119 -6.86 -2.29 8.15
N MET A 120 -5.84 -1.59 7.65
CA MET A 120 -4.59 -2.23 7.24
C MET A 120 -3.76 -2.74 8.43
N MET A 121 -3.82 -2.06 9.58
CA MET A 121 -3.21 -2.55 10.82
C MET A 121 -3.84 -3.88 11.27
N GLU A 122 -5.16 -4.00 11.15
CA GLU A 122 -5.90 -5.17 11.61
C GLU A 122 -5.85 -6.33 10.60
N LEU A 123 -6.12 -6.09 9.32
CA LEU A 123 -6.24 -7.15 8.32
C LEU A 123 -4.88 -7.64 7.80
N TYR A 124 -3.92 -6.73 7.63
CA TYR A 124 -2.60 -7.03 7.06
C TYR A 124 -1.46 -6.98 8.08
N GLY A 125 -1.73 -6.61 9.33
CA GLY A 125 -0.70 -6.53 10.38
C GLY A 125 0.32 -5.40 10.15
N ILE A 126 -0.03 -4.41 9.32
CA ILE A 126 0.86 -3.32 8.93
C ILE A 126 1.07 -2.37 10.11
N ARG A 127 2.32 -1.95 10.35
CA ARG A 127 2.64 -1.03 11.44
C ARG A 127 2.50 0.42 10.99
N VAL A 128 1.62 1.15 11.66
CA VAL A 128 1.41 2.58 11.44
C VAL A 128 1.89 3.37 12.66
N ALA A 129 2.90 4.22 12.47
CA ALA A 129 3.43 5.06 13.54
C ALA A 129 2.54 6.27 13.80
N ASN A 130 2.35 6.62 15.08
CA ASN A 130 1.61 7.80 15.54
C ASN A 130 0.12 7.83 15.12
N GLN A 131 -0.50 6.66 14.95
CA GLN A 131 -1.95 6.59 14.71
C GLN A 131 -2.73 7.08 15.95
N PRO A 132 -3.60 8.11 15.86
CA PRO A 132 -4.29 8.65 17.05
C PRO A 132 -5.21 7.65 17.76
N ASN A 133 -5.77 6.68 17.04
CA ASN A 133 -6.66 5.67 17.60
C ASN A 133 -6.33 4.26 17.07
N PRO A 134 -5.40 3.51 17.69
CA PRO A 134 -4.94 2.22 17.20
C PRO A 134 -5.88 1.04 17.54
N ARG A 135 -7.16 1.30 17.81
CA ARG A 135 -8.14 0.24 18.13
C ARG A 135 -8.56 -0.52 16.87
N ARG A 136 -8.77 -1.83 17.00
CA ARG A 136 -9.34 -2.71 15.97
C ARG A 136 -10.71 -2.22 15.47
N LEU A 137 -11.10 -2.59 14.25
CA LEU A 137 -12.33 -2.16 13.58
C LEU A 137 -13.31 -3.32 13.37
N PHE A 138 -12.86 -4.43 12.78
CA PHE A 138 -13.73 -5.43 12.17
C PHE A 138 -13.59 -6.83 12.74
N LEU A 139 -12.37 -7.27 13.04
CA LEU A 139 -12.09 -8.63 13.46
C LEU A 139 -12.46 -8.81 14.92
N ASP A 140 -12.92 -10.02 15.24
CA ASP A 140 -13.12 -10.42 16.61
C ASP A 140 -11.79 -10.36 17.40
N GLU A 141 -11.87 -10.08 18.69
CA GLU A 141 -10.69 -10.00 19.56
C GLU A 141 -9.94 -11.34 19.64
N GLU A 142 -10.63 -12.46 19.42
CA GLU A 142 -10.04 -13.81 19.36
C GLU A 142 -9.15 -14.03 18.13
N LEU A 143 -9.29 -13.23 17.07
CA LEU A 143 -8.47 -13.36 15.86
C LEU A 143 -7.18 -12.53 15.96
N ASP A 144 -6.08 -13.09 15.45
CA ASP A 144 -4.81 -12.38 15.36
C ASP A 144 -4.83 -11.32 14.25
N ALA A 145 -4.12 -10.21 14.48
CA ALA A 145 -3.94 -9.18 13.46
C ALA A 145 -3.06 -9.71 12.32
N GLY A 146 -3.36 -9.32 11.09
CA GLY A 146 -2.64 -9.82 9.92
C GLY A 146 -3.11 -11.19 9.44
N ILE A 147 -4.30 -11.64 9.85
CA ILE A 147 -4.87 -12.94 9.48
C ILE A 147 -4.89 -13.18 7.96
N LEU A 148 -5.00 -12.13 7.13
CA LEU A 148 -4.98 -12.26 5.66
C LEU A 148 -3.62 -12.70 5.11
N ASN A 149 -2.53 -12.55 5.88
CA ASN A 149 -1.20 -13.03 5.49
C ASN A 149 -1.05 -14.55 5.73
N GLU A 150 -1.87 -15.12 6.61
CA GLU A 150 -1.87 -16.54 6.97
C GLU A 150 -3.02 -17.31 6.32
N ALA A 151 -4.08 -16.59 5.94
CA ALA A 151 -5.27 -17.17 5.34
C ALA A 151 -4.94 -17.84 3.99
N VAL A 152 -5.26 -19.13 3.89
CA VAL A 152 -5.23 -19.85 2.62
C VAL A 152 -6.46 -19.45 1.81
N PRO A 153 -6.31 -18.88 0.60
CA PRO A 153 -7.44 -18.57 -0.26
C PRO A 153 -8.31 -19.80 -0.50
N LEU A 154 -9.63 -19.63 -0.44
CA LEU A 154 -10.58 -20.73 -0.63
C LEU A 154 -10.35 -21.47 -1.95
N SER A 155 -10.00 -20.76 -3.02
CA SER A 155 -9.67 -21.36 -4.31
C SER A 155 -8.46 -22.30 -4.24
N ILE A 156 -7.45 -21.99 -3.43
CA ILE A 156 -6.30 -22.87 -3.19
C ILE A 156 -6.74 -24.10 -2.39
N MET A 157 -7.52 -23.89 -1.32
CA MET A 157 -8.02 -24.98 -0.47
C MET A 157 -8.94 -25.95 -1.24
N MET A 158 -9.82 -25.43 -2.11
CA MET A 158 -10.71 -26.24 -2.93
C MET A 158 -9.97 -26.98 -4.05
N ASN A 159 -8.97 -26.37 -4.69
CA ASN A 159 -8.16 -27.07 -5.70
C ASN A 159 -7.27 -28.15 -5.07
N GLY A 160 -6.70 -27.90 -3.89
CA GLY A 160 -5.89 -28.88 -3.15
C GLY A 160 -6.68 -30.07 -2.60
N ALA A 161 -8.01 -29.99 -2.54
CA ALA A 161 -8.87 -31.15 -2.28
C ALA A 161 -9.10 -32.01 -3.53
N CYS A 162 -8.85 -31.47 -4.73
CA CYS A 162 -8.99 -32.16 -6.00
C CYS A 162 -7.64 -32.63 -6.60
N THR A 163 -6.50 -32.09 -6.17
CA THR A 163 -5.16 -32.50 -6.61
C THR A 163 -4.18 -32.67 -5.44
N THR A 164 -3.17 -33.53 -5.57
CA THR A 164 -2.16 -33.75 -4.50
C THR A 164 -1.15 -32.61 -4.34
N ASP A 165 -1.14 -31.64 -5.27
CA ASP A 165 -0.12 -30.58 -5.38
C ASP A 165 -0.02 -29.67 -4.14
N LEU A 166 -1.14 -29.38 -3.47
CA LEU A 166 -1.13 -28.49 -2.30
C LEU A 166 -0.41 -29.14 -1.11
N TRP A 167 -0.75 -30.39 -0.81
CA TRP A 167 -0.16 -31.13 0.30
C TRP A 167 1.32 -31.45 0.04
N GLU A 168 1.68 -31.77 -1.20
CA GLU A 168 3.07 -31.97 -1.59
C GLU A 168 3.92 -30.70 -1.40
N ARG A 169 3.38 -29.52 -1.73
CA ARG A 169 4.08 -28.23 -1.51
C ARG A 169 4.24 -27.90 -0.03
N ILE A 170 3.19 -28.07 0.77
CA ILE A 170 3.22 -27.83 2.22
C ILE A 170 4.21 -28.76 2.93
N LEU A 171 4.24 -30.05 2.55
CA LEU A 171 5.19 -31.02 3.12
C LEU A 171 6.64 -30.65 2.76
N LYS A 172 6.89 -30.22 1.53
CA LYS A 172 8.22 -29.83 1.05
C LYS A 172 8.77 -28.58 1.75
N GLU A 173 7.91 -27.61 2.07
CA GLU A 173 8.30 -26.44 2.89
C GLU A 173 8.68 -26.84 4.33
N LYS A 174 7.90 -27.72 4.96
CA LYS A 174 8.22 -28.23 6.32
C LYS A 174 9.49 -29.06 6.38
N GLU A 175 9.86 -29.74 5.31
CA GLU A 175 11.13 -30.47 5.20
C GLU A 175 12.31 -29.53 4.99
N GLY A 176 12.13 -28.42 4.27
CA GLY A 176 13.15 -27.39 4.05
C GLY A 176 13.50 -26.57 5.30
N GLU A 177 12.55 -26.34 6.20
CA GLU A 177 12.79 -25.63 7.48
C GLU A 177 13.52 -26.47 8.54
N ARG A 178 13.65 -27.80 8.33
CA ARG A 178 14.30 -28.73 9.26
C ARG A 178 15.76 -29.07 8.92
N ALA A 179 16.32 -28.47 7.86
CA ALA A 179 17.69 -28.70 7.38
C ALA A 179 18.66 -27.60 7.81
#